data_AF-A0A953WI31-F1
#
_entry.id   AF-A0A953WI31-F1
#
_cell.length_a   1.000
_cell.length_b   1.000
_cell.length_c   1.000
_cell.angle_alpha   90.00
_cell.angle_beta   90.00
_cell.angle_gamma   90.00
#
_symmetry.space_group_name_H-M   'P 1'
#
loop_
_entity.id
_entity.type
_entity.pdbx_description
1 polymer ?
#
loop_
_entity_poly.entity_id
_entity_poly.type
_entity_poly.pdbx_seq_one_letter_code
_entity_poly.pdbx_strand_id
1 'polypeptide(L)'
;MQQRLGKGPLLDARGRLVERGWATEEVRQYERSAIRANGLRIKEWDYYCILTPEFGLALTVADNGYLGFLGTSWMDLKSGTAVNDGAVIPFPMGRMDLPESADSGDIVQNH
;
A
#
# COMPACT_ATOMS: atom_id res chain seq x y z
N MET A 1 24.05 8.94 -5.22
CA MET A 1 23.45 10.26 -4.90
C MET A 1 21.96 10.15 -5.19
N GLN A 2 21.08 10.48 -4.23
CA GLN A 2 19.64 10.41 -4.47
C GLN A 2 19.18 11.70 -5.19
N GLN A 3 18.31 11.56 -6.19
CA GLN A 3 17.77 12.68 -6.96
C GLN A 3 16.27 12.85 -6.69
N ARG A 4 15.78 14.09 -6.80
CA ARG A 4 14.35 14.38 -6.69
C ARG A 4 13.66 14.00 -8.00
N LEU A 5 12.58 13.23 -7.91
CA LEU A 5 11.84 12.74 -9.07
C LEU A 5 10.99 13.84 -9.72
N GLY A 6 10.95 13.85 -11.05
CA GLY A 6 9.96 14.60 -11.83
C GLY A 6 8.59 13.91 -11.89
N LYS A 7 7.58 14.61 -12.45
CA LYS A 7 6.25 14.05 -12.69
C LYS A 7 6.22 13.14 -13.92
N GLY A 8 5.47 12.05 -13.86
CA GLY A 8 5.17 11.17 -15.01
C GLY A 8 4.86 9.74 -14.60
N PRO A 9 4.80 8.80 -15.56
CA PRO A 9 4.57 7.38 -15.27
C PRO A 9 5.67 6.80 -14.37
N LEU A 10 5.28 5.87 -13.49
CA LEU A 10 6.22 5.09 -12.69
C LEU A 10 6.98 4.07 -13.56
N LEU A 11 6.28 3.41 -14.48
CA LEU A 11 6.80 2.31 -15.30
C LEU A 11 6.85 2.67 -16.78
N ASP A 12 7.89 2.18 -17.47
CA ASP A 12 8.00 2.23 -18.93
C ASP A 12 7.14 1.15 -19.60
N ALA A 13 7.06 1.15 -20.93
CA ALA A 13 6.28 0.15 -21.68
C ALA A 13 6.70 -1.31 -21.44
N ARG A 14 7.92 -1.53 -20.91
CA ARG A 14 8.47 -2.83 -20.55
C ARG A 14 8.24 -3.18 -19.07
N GLY A 15 7.51 -2.36 -18.32
CA GLY A 15 7.23 -2.55 -16.89
C GLY A 15 8.42 -2.28 -15.98
N ARG A 16 9.38 -1.45 -16.40
CA ARG A 16 10.57 -1.07 -15.60
C ARG A 16 10.43 0.35 -15.08
N LEU A 17 11.01 0.64 -13.91
CA LEU A 17 11.03 2.00 -13.37
C LEU A 17 11.60 2.99 -14.39
N VAL A 18 10.86 4.06 -14.67
CA VAL A 18 11.30 5.15 -15.55
C VAL A 18 12.47 5.90 -14.92
N GLU A 19 12.37 6.16 -13.61
CA GLU A 19 13.36 6.91 -12.85
C GLU A 19 13.45 6.39 -11.40
N ARG A 20 14.62 6.57 -10.76
CA ARG A 20 14.86 6.19 -9.37
C ARG A 20 15.26 7.44 -8.58
N GLY A 21 14.65 7.65 -7.43
CA GLY A 21 14.85 8.86 -6.64
C GLY A 21 13.88 8.94 -5.48
N TRP A 22 13.63 10.15 -5.00
CA TRP A 22 12.65 10.46 -3.95
C TRP A 22 11.74 11.61 -4.36
N ALA A 23 10.57 11.69 -3.73
CA ALA A 23 9.65 12.81 -3.81
C ALA A 23 8.92 12.95 -2.46
N THR A 24 8.38 14.13 -2.19
CA THR A 24 7.55 14.43 -1.01
C THR A 24 6.06 14.44 -1.32
N GLU A 25 5.70 14.14 -2.56
CA GLU A 25 4.34 14.11 -3.10
C GLU A 25 4.27 13.03 -4.18
N GLU A 26 3.06 12.64 -4.57
CA GLU A 26 2.87 11.67 -5.66
C GLU A 26 3.26 12.30 -7.02
N VAL A 27 4.47 11.98 -7.48
CA VAL A 27 4.96 12.42 -8.80
C VAL A 27 5.11 11.27 -9.79
N ARG A 28 5.00 10.02 -9.34
CA ARG A 28 5.08 8.84 -10.20
C ARG A 28 3.76 8.12 -10.22
N GLN A 29 3.03 8.29 -11.32
CA GLN A 29 1.74 7.68 -11.56
C GLN A 29 1.93 6.17 -11.68
N TYR A 30 1.45 5.46 -10.67
CA TYR A 30 1.37 4.01 -10.70
C TYR A 30 0.18 3.61 -11.57
N GLU A 31 0.34 2.52 -12.34
CA GLU A 31 -0.74 1.87 -13.07
C GLU A 31 -0.50 0.37 -12.94
N ARG A 32 -1.44 -0.36 -12.33
CA ARG A 32 -1.30 -1.81 -12.10
C ARG A 32 -1.13 -2.56 -13.42
N SER A 33 -1.84 -2.12 -14.46
CA SER A 33 -1.77 -2.70 -15.80
C SER A 33 -0.41 -2.52 -16.49
N ALA A 34 0.43 -1.59 -16.02
CA ALA A 34 1.79 -1.39 -16.54
C ALA A 34 2.79 -2.42 -15.98
N ILE A 35 2.45 -3.18 -14.95
CA ILE A 35 3.29 -4.24 -14.41
C ILE A 35 3.32 -5.44 -15.40
N ARG A 36 4.53 -5.93 -15.70
CA ARG A 36 4.76 -7.10 -16.59
C ARG A 36 5.08 -8.40 -15.84
N ALA A 37 5.10 -8.35 -14.51
CA ALA A 37 5.30 -9.54 -13.68
C ALA A 37 4.02 -10.39 -13.60
N ASN A 38 4.19 -11.67 -13.24
CA ASN A 38 3.06 -12.56 -12.93
C ASN A 38 2.21 -11.94 -11.78
N GLY A 39 0.88 -12.01 -11.88
CA GLY A 39 -0.06 -11.48 -10.88
C GLY A 39 0.18 -11.98 -9.45
N LEU A 40 0.66 -13.22 -9.28
CA LEU A 40 1.05 -13.78 -7.96
C LEU A 40 2.24 -13.06 -7.31
N ARG A 41 2.99 -12.27 -8.08
CA ARG A 41 4.14 -11.50 -7.62
C ARG A 41 3.80 -10.03 -7.37
N ILE A 42 2.60 -9.58 -7.75
CA ILE A 42 2.18 -8.20 -7.53
C ILE A 42 1.73 -8.07 -6.08
N LYS A 43 2.19 -7.01 -5.43
CA LYS A 43 1.88 -6.68 -4.04
C LYS A 43 1.51 -5.22 -3.98
N GLU A 44 0.30 -4.95 -3.56
CA GLU A 44 -0.20 -3.61 -3.30
C GLU A 44 -0.64 -3.58 -1.85
N TRP A 45 -0.30 -2.50 -1.15
CA TRP A 45 -0.66 -2.37 0.24
C TRP A 45 -0.63 -0.91 0.65
N ASP A 46 -1.57 -0.54 1.50
CA ASP A 46 -1.60 0.72 2.20
C ASP A 46 -1.49 0.50 3.70
N TYR A 47 -0.80 1.44 4.34
CA TYR A 47 -0.61 1.45 5.78
C TYR A 47 -0.91 2.84 6.33
N TYR A 48 -1.89 2.89 7.21
CA TYR A 48 -2.28 4.11 7.90
C TYR A 48 -1.89 4.00 9.36
N CYS A 49 -1.27 5.05 9.88
CA CYS A 49 -0.89 5.15 11.29
C CYS A 49 -1.40 6.47 11.83
N ILE A 50 -2.41 6.40 12.71
CA ILE A 50 -2.95 7.55 13.41
C ILE A 50 -2.42 7.52 14.83
N LEU A 51 -1.73 8.57 15.23
CA LEU A 51 -1.08 8.65 16.53
C LEU A 51 -1.61 9.84 17.34
N THR A 52 -1.74 9.61 18.64
CA THR A 52 -1.90 10.62 19.67
C THR A 52 -0.75 10.45 20.68
N PRO A 53 -0.59 11.34 21.67
CA PRO A 53 0.40 11.13 22.73
C PRO A 53 0.17 9.86 23.57
N GLU A 54 -1.05 9.32 23.58
CA GLU A 54 -1.44 8.23 24.50
C GLU A 54 -1.77 6.92 23.77
N PHE A 55 -2.33 7.03 22.57
CA PHE A 55 -2.81 5.89 21.78
C PHE A 55 -2.36 5.99 20.34
N GLY A 56 -2.26 4.84 19.70
CA GLY A 56 -2.07 4.71 18.26
C GLY A 56 -3.05 3.70 17.65
N LEU A 57 -3.42 3.96 16.40
CA LEU A 57 -4.18 3.05 15.56
C LEU A 57 -3.39 2.82 14.27
N ALA A 58 -3.06 1.56 13.98
CA ALA A 58 -2.52 1.18 12.68
C ALA A 58 -3.55 0.36 11.90
N LEU A 59 -3.69 0.66 10.61
CA LEU A 59 -4.56 -0.05 9.69
C LEU A 59 -3.72 -0.49 8.49
N THR A 60 -3.82 -1.76 8.14
CA THR A 60 -3.17 -2.34 6.96
C THR A 60 -4.22 -2.89 6.02
N VAL A 61 -4.15 -2.54 4.75
CA VAL A 61 -4.90 -3.21 3.68
C VAL A 61 -3.89 -3.67 2.65
N ALA A 62 -3.84 -4.96 2.34
CA ALA A 62 -2.83 -5.50 1.44
C ALA A 62 -3.40 -6.58 0.52
N ASP A 63 -3.21 -6.42 -0.78
CA ASP A 63 -3.36 -7.47 -1.79
C ASP A 63 -1.97 -7.99 -2.18
N ASN A 64 -1.62 -9.19 -1.68
CA ASN A 64 -0.33 -9.82 -1.99
C ASN A 64 -0.42 -10.83 -3.15
N GLY A 65 -1.46 -10.73 -3.99
CA GLY A 65 -1.77 -11.67 -5.05
C GLY A 65 -2.39 -12.95 -4.50
N TYR A 66 -1.61 -13.80 -3.83
CA TYR A 66 -2.09 -15.06 -3.27
C TYR A 66 -2.77 -14.92 -1.89
N LEU A 67 -2.57 -13.79 -1.21
CA LEU A 67 -3.08 -13.53 0.13
C LEU A 67 -3.46 -12.06 0.30
N GLY A 68 -4.73 -11.81 0.56
CA GLY A 68 -5.22 -10.52 1.02
C GLY A 68 -5.14 -10.44 2.54
N PHE A 69 -4.83 -9.28 3.07
CA PHE A 69 -4.74 -9.05 4.51
C PHE A 69 -5.37 -7.71 4.89
N LEU A 70 -6.26 -7.74 5.87
CA LEU A 70 -6.77 -6.59 6.59
C LEU A 70 -6.22 -6.66 8.00
N GLY A 71 -5.46 -5.66 8.43
CA GLY A 71 -4.85 -5.62 9.75
C GLY A 71 -5.30 -4.39 10.52
N THR A 72 -5.54 -4.56 11.81
CA THR A 72 -5.83 -3.47 12.75
C THR A 72 -4.96 -3.64 13.99
N SER A 73 -4.32 -2.56 14.43
CA SER A 73 -3.53 -2.54 15.65
C SER A 73 -3.96 -1.38 16.52
N TRP A 74 -4.45 -1.69 17.71
CA TRP A 74 -4.68 -0.70 18.76
C TRP A 74 -3.47 -0.68 19.71
N MET A 75 -2.88 0.49 19.90
CA MET A 75 -1.67 0.69 20.70
C MET A 75 -1.97 1.62 21.87
N ASP A 76 -1.66 1.20 23.09
CA ASP A 76 -1.59 2.06 24.27
C ASP A 76 -0.11 2.41 24.51
N LEU A 77 0.23 3.65 24.18
CA LEU A 77 1.60 4.16 24.18
C LEU A 77 2.08 4.52 25.59
N LYS A 78 1.17 4.74 26.54
CA LYS A 78 1.51 5.00 27.95
C LYS A 78 1.94 3.72 28.66
N SER A 79 1.22 2.64 28.43
CA SER A 79 1.51 1.31 28.98
C SER A 79 2.51 0.51 28.14
N GLY A 80 2.74 0.92 26.88
CA GLY A 80 3.62 0.22 25.94
C GLY A 80 3.03 -1.10 25.45
N THR A 81 1.70 -1.21 25.37
CA THR A 81 1.00 -2.42 24.96
C THR A 81 0.30 -2.24 23.61
N ALA A 82 0.06 -3.35 22.91
CA ALA A 82 -0.70 -3.33 21.66
C ALA A 82 -1.54 -4.60 21.52
N VAL A 83 -2.73 -4.44 20.95
CA VAL A 83 -3.60 -5.53 20.51
C VAL A 83 -3.68 -5.47 18.99
N ASN A 84 -3.47 -6.59 18.34
CA ASN A 84 -3.52 -6.71 16.88
C ASN A 84 -4.61 -7.71 16.52
N ASP A 85 -5.40 -7.37 15.53
CA ASP A 85 -6.37 -8.27 14.92
C ASP A 85 -6.28 -8.15 13.40
N GLY A 86 -6.68 -9.20 12.70
CA GLY A 86 -6.63 -9.20 11.25
C GLY A 86 -7.47 -10.29 10.59
N ALA A 87 -7.78 -10.01 9.34
CA ALA A 87 -8.63 -10.82 8.48
C ALA A 87 -7.85 -11.19 7.22
N VAL A 88 -8.08 -12.40 6.70
CA VAL A 88 -7.34 -12.95 5.55
C VAL A 88 -8.29 -13.24 4.42
N ILE A 89 -8.00 -12.69 3.25
CA ILE A 89 -8.77 -12.93 2.02
C ILE A 89 -7.96 -13.88 1.15
N PRO A 90 -8.41 -15.11 0.87
CA PRO A 90 -7.66 -16.05 0.06
C PRO A 90 -7.69 -15.64 -1.43
N PHE A 91 -6.54 -15.65 -2.09
CA PHE A 91 -6.39 -15.43 -3.53
C PHE A 91 -7.13 -14.19 -4.08
N PRO A 92 -6.93 -12.99 -3.50
CA PRO A 92 -7.59 -11.78 -4.00
C PRO A 92 -7.13 -11.43 -5.41
N MET A 93 -5.86 -11.67 -5.78
CA MET A 93 -5.35 -11.55 -7.14
C MET A 93 -5.60 -10.17 -7.78
N GLY A 94 -5.59 -9.09 -6.99
CA GLY A 94 -5.94 -7.73 -7.42
C GLY A 94 -7.39 -7.33 -7.18
N ARG A 95 -8.25 -8.23 -6.68
CA ARG A 95 -9.68 -7.95 -6.44
C ARG A 95 -9.93 -7.07 -5.22
N MET A 96 -8.92 -6.83 -4.39
CA MET A 96 -9.03 -5.81 -3.35
C MET A 96 -8.95 -4.40 -3.93
N ASP A 97 -8.65 -4.23 -5.23
CA ASP A 97 -8.84 -2.97 -5.96
C ASP A 97 -8.25 -1.74 -5.25
N LEU A 98 -7.00 -1.86 -4.79
CA LEU A 98 -6.33 -0.73 -4.15
C LEU A 98 -6.15 0.40 -5.16
N PRO A 99 -6.36 1.67 -4.74
CA PRO A 99 -6.19 2.81 -5.61
C PRO A 99 -4.80 2.87 -6.24
N GLU A 100 -4.75 3.33 -7.48
CA GLU A 100 -3.48 3.56 -8.17
C GLU A 100 -2.77 4.86 -7.70
N SER A 101 -3.49 5.72 -6.97
CA SER A 101 -2.98 6.97 -6.41
C SER A 101 -2.76 6.85 -4.90
N ALA A 102 -1.68 7.44 -4.41
CA ALA A 102 -1.39 7.58 -2.99
C ALA A 102 -2.19 8.73 -2.35
N ASP A 103 -2.61 9.71 -3.14
CA ASP A 103 -3.28 10.92 -2.67
C ASP A 103 -4.82 10.87 -2.79
N SER A 104 -5.38 9.89 -3.51
CA SER A 104 -6.83 9.81 -3.75
C SER A 104 -7.33 8.40 -4.03
N GLY A 105 -8.61 8.15 -3.70
CA GLY A 105 -9.30 6.88 -3.90
C GLY A 105 -9.96 6.38 -2.63
N ASP A 106 -10.85 5.40 -2.78
CA ASP A 106 -11.53 4.74 -1.67
C ASP A 106 -11.15 3.27 -1.64
N ILE A 107 -10.99 2.72 -0.44
CA ILE A 107 -10.74 1.29 -0.23
C ILE A 107 -11.98 0.70 0.45
N VAL A 108 -12.64 -0.24 -0.22
CA VAL A 108 -13.82 -0.93 0.31
C VAL A 108 -13.59 -2.43 0.28
N GLN A 109 -13.42 -3.04 1.46
CA GLN A 109 -13.19 -4.47 1.59
C GLN A 109 -14.30 -5.13 2.41
N ASN A 110 -14.78 -6.27 1.93
CA ASN A 110 -15.71 -7.12 2.66
C ASN A 110 -14.98 -8.44 2.98
N HIS A 111 -14.98 -8.84 4.24
CA HIS A 111 -14.42 -10.10 4.71
C HIS A 111 -15.47 -10.87 5.50
#